data_AF-A0A6N9QVW3-F1
#
_entry.id   AF-A0A6N9QVW3-F1
#
_cell.length_a   1.000
_cell.length_b   1.000
_cell.length_c   1.000
_cell.angle_alpha   90.00
_cell.angle_beta   90.00
_cell.angle_gamma   90.00
#
_symmetry.space_group_name_H-M   'P 1'
#
loop_
_entity.id
_entity.type
_entity.pdbx_description
1 polymer ?
#
loop_
_entity_poly.entity_id
_entity_poly.type
_entity_poly.pdbx_seq_one_letter_code
_entity_poly.pdbx_strand_id
1 'polypeptide(L)'
;MNSPITGPVIGVVGGGQLARMMAPAAVALGVELRVLAEGPEVSAVAAVRTAPTGDYTDLETLQRFAADVDVLTFDHEHVPTDHLRALEAQGVAVRPGPSALVHAQDKLVMRRAVAELGLPNPQWQEVHSSQELVTFGERVGWPVILKTPRGGYDGKGVLKVDGPQDAGSGTAAEWFDRANGQDDGTGLLAEEAVAFSRELSAMVARRPSGQTVAWPVVESIQVAGVCDEVIAPAPGLDPQVARAAQAAAVRLAEELGVTGVMAVELFETPGADAGFAVNELAMRPHNSGHWSMDGSVTGQFEQHLRAVLDWPLGATDVVAGAAVMKNYLGGDNQDLFAAYPQALNAEPRAKIHNYGKSVRPGRKIGHVNVVGGAHEIQRLREIATHAASILRDGEDRGVRPTDVTDAPEQQPWGAVPSGQSEPPQVGLVMGSDSDWATMRAAAEALEELGVPYEADVVSAHRMPTEMLEYGRTAHERGLRVIIAGAGGAAHLPGMLASVTPLPVIGVPVALKTLDGMDSLLSIVQMPAGVPVATVSINGARNAGLLAARVLGSAPDASGQDLRGRLRDFAQELSEAAHRKGSALRDAVTRGTASQD
;
A
#
# COMPACT_ATOMS: atom_id res chain seq x y z
N MET A 1 -34.50 -37.87 29.32
CA MET A 1 -33.85 -36.55 29.42
C MET A 1 -32.74 -36.55 28.38
N ASN A 2 -32.89 -35.78 27.30
CA ASN A 2 -31.83 -35.66 26.31
C ASN A 2 -30.77 -34.75 26.92
N SER A 3 -29.59 -35.27 27.23
CA SER A 3 -28.43 -34.43 27.55
C SER A 3 -28.19 -33.48 26.37
N PRO A 4 -27.92 -32.19 26.60
CA PRO A 4 -27.54 -31.29 25.52
C PRO A 4 -26.29 -31.84 24.81
N ILE A 5 -26.24 -31.69 23.48
CA ILE A 5 -25.02 -31.97 22.71
C ILE A 5 -23.96 -30.97 23.18
N THR A 6 -22.86 -31.46 23.74
CA THR A 6 -21.71 -30.64 24.15
C THR A 6 -20.62 -30.76 23.10
N GLY A 7 -20.29 -29.66 22.42
CA GLY A 7 -19.12 -29.54 21.54
C GLY A 7 -17.83 -29.30 22.34
N PRO A 8 -16.66 -29.31 21.68
CA PRO A 8 -15.40 -28.98 22.33
C PRO A 8 -15.35 -27.51 22.78
N VAL A 9 -14.48 -27.22 23.73
CA VAL A 9 -14.23 -25.90 24.30
C VAL A 9 -12.85 -25.41 23.87
N ILE A 10 -12.81 -24.31 23.13
CA ILE A 10 -11.58 -23.60 22.76
C ILE A 10 -11.40 -22.42 23.72
N GLY A 11 -10.29 -22.40 24.46
CA GLY A 11 -9.84 -21.24 25.21
C GLY A 11 -8.99 -20.33 24.32
N VAL A 12 -9.28 -19.03 24.31
CA VAL A 12 -8.48 -18.00 23.63
C VAL A 12 -7.91 -17.06 24.68
N VAL A 13 -6.59 -16.88 24.69
CA VAL A 13 -5.94 -15.87 25.52
C VAL A 13 -5.83 -14.57 24.73
N GLY A 14 -6.34 -13.49 25.31
CA GLY A 14 -6.45 -12.17 24.69
C GLY A 14 -7.86 -11.90 24.16
N GLY A 15 -8.41 -10.74 24.54
CA GLY A 15 -9.79 -10.36 24.26
C GLY A 15 -9.95 -9.33 23.15
N GLY A 16 -8.99 -9.24 22.24
CA GLY A 16 -9.01 -8.34 21.09
C GLY A 16 -9.99 -8.76 19.99
N GLN A 17 -9.83 -8.12 18.83
CA GLN A 17 -10.77 -8.30 17.72
C GLN A 17 -10.66 -9.65 17.02
N LEU A 18 -9.51 -10.34 17.09
CA LEU A 18 -9.37 -11.63 16.42
C LEU A 18 -10.16 -12.69 17.19
N ALA A 19 -10.07 -12.69 18.53
CA ALA A 19 -10.93 -13.47 19.40
C ALA A 19 -12.42 -13.17 19.17
N ARG A 20 -12.79 -11.89 19.02
CA ARG A 20 -14.17 -11.50 18.65
C ARG A 20 -14.61 -12.13 17.34
N MET A 21 -13.76 -12.11 16.31
CA MET A 21 -14.08 -12.63 14.98
C MET A 21 -14.01 -14.17 14.89
N MET A 22 -13.40 -14.84 15.86
CA MET A 22 -13.54 -16.30 16.02
C MET A 22 -14.97 -16.69 16.45
N ALA A 23 -15.67 -15.84 17.22
CA ALA A 23 -16.94 -16.21 17.84
C ALA A 23 -18.05 -16.60 16.84
N PRO A 24 -18.30 -15.87 15.73
CA PRO A 24 -19.31 -16.28 14.75
C PRO A 24 -19.04 -17.65 14.12
N ALA A 25 -17.77 -17.93 13.77
CA ALA A 25 -17.37 -19.23 13.22
C ALA A 25 -17.50 -20.35 14.27
N ALA A 26 -17.12 -20.09 15.53
CA ALA A 26 -17.28 -21.05 16.62
C ALA A 26 -18.75 -21.40 16.85
N VAL A 27 -19.63 -20.39 16.88
CA VAL A 27 -21.08 -20.58 17.00
C VAL A 27 -21.64 -21.41 15.83
N ALA A 28 -21.23 -21.11 14.60
CA ALA A 28 -21.67 -21.85 13.41
C ALA A 28 -21.21 -23.33 13.42
N LEU A 29 -20.01 -23.60 13.96
CA LEU A 29 -19.46 -24.95 14.11
C LEU A 29 -20.02 -25.71 15.33
N GLY A 30 -20.75 -25.05 16.23
CA GLY A 30 -21.21 -25.64 17.50
C GLY A 30 -20.09 -25.86 18.51
N VAL A 31 -19.02 -25.05 18.45
CA VAL A 31 -17.87 -25.06 19.36
C VAL A 31 -18.05 -23.95 20.41
N GLU A 32 -17.73 -24.25 21.66
CA GLU A 32 -17.73 -23.22 22.71
C GLU A 32 -16.41 -22.45 22.68
N LEU A 33 -16.50 -21.12 22.53
CA LEU A 33 -15.35 -20.22 22.64
C LEU A 33 -15.35 -19.57 24.02
N ARG A 34 -14.26 -19.72 24.77
CA ARG A 34 -14.00 -19.01 26.03
C ARG A 34 -12.82 -18.08 25.85
N VAL A 35 -12.87 -16.89 26.45
CA VAL A 35 -11.83 -15.86 26.27
C VAL A 35 -11.26 -15.45 27.62
N LEU A 36 -9.96 -15.60 27.82
CA LEU A 36 -9.28 -14.95 28.94
C LEU A 36 -9.04 -13.49 28.54
N ALA A 37 -9.90 -12.61 29.03
CA ALA A 37 -9.91 -11.20 28.69
C ALA A 37 -9.01 -10.39 29.62
N GLU A 38 -8.30 -9.40 29.08
CA GLU A 38 -7.44 -8.49 29.86
C GLU A 38 -8.26 -7.45 30.63
N GLY A 39 -9.54 -7.30 30.30
CA GLY A 39 -10.47 -6.40 30.97
C GLY A 39 -11.93 -6.63 30.55
N PRO A 40 -12.90 -6.08 31.29
CA PRO A 40 -14.33 -6.32 31.05
C PRO A 40 -14.87 -5.64 29.78
N GLU A 41 -14.15 -4.65 29.22
CA GLU A 41 -14.61 -3.85 28.07
C GLU A 41 -13.82 -4.14 26.78
N VAL A 42 -13.06 -5.24 26.75
CA VAL A 42 -12.32 -5.62 25.53
C VAL A 42 -13.25 -6.24 24.50
N SER A 43 -12.82 -6.16 23.24
CA SER A 43 -13.61 -6.42 22.02
C SER A 43 -14.40 -7.73 22.03
N ALA A 44 -13.78 -8.82 22.48
CA ALA A 44 -14.34 -10.16 22.45
C ALA A 44 -15.37 -10.44 23.55
N VAL A 45 -15.36 -9.71 24.68
CA VAL A 45 -16.23 -9.98 25.83
C VAL A 45 -17.71 -9.93 25.43
N ALA A 46 -18.09 -8.95 24.61
CA ALA A 46 -19.47 -8.82 24.14
C ALA A 46 -19.89 -9.88 23.10
N ALA A 47 -18.95 -10.66 22.56
CA ALA A 47 -19.20 -11.63 21.50
C ALA A 47 -19.23 -13.09 21.98
N VAL A 48 -18.82 -13.36 23.23
CA VAL A 48 -18.76 -14.72 23.78
C VAL A 48 -19.54 -14.83 25.08
N ARG A 49 -19.96 -16.07 25.41
CA ARG A 49 -20.72 -16.35 26.64
C ARG A 49 -19.85 -16.30 27.90
N THR A 50 -18.59 -16.72 27.79
CA THR A 50 -17.69 -16.92 28.93
C THR A 50 -16.36 -16.22 28.65
N ALA A 51 -16.15 -15.09 29.33
CA ALA A 51 -14.93 -14.30 29.22
C ALA A 51 -14.43 -13.84 30.61
N PRO A 52 -13.79 -14.72 31.42
CA PRO A 52 -13.21 -14.28 32.68
C PRO A 52 -12.10 -13.25 32.44
N THR A 53 -12.02 -12.25 33.32
CA THR A 53 -10.92 -11.29 33.31
C THR A 53 -9.69 -11.90 34.00
N GLY A 54 -8.51 -11.78 33.40
CA GLY A 54 -7.26 -12.22 34.00
C GLY A 54 -6.02 -11.72 33.27
N ASP A 55 -4.88 -11.80 33.95
CA ASP A 55 -3.58 -11.43 33.41
C ASP A 55 -2.91 -12.67 32.77
N TYR A 56 -2.62 -12.59 31.47
CA TYR A 56 -1.96 -13.67 30.73
C TYR A 56 -0.48 -13.83 31.11
N THR A 57 0.10 -12.88 31.85
CA THR A 57 1.48 -12.97 32.37
C THR A 57 1.55 -13.69 33.72
N ASP A 58 0.40 -14.02 34.33
CA ASP A 58 0.30 -14.84 35.53
C ASP A 58 0.02 -16.31 35.18
N LEU A 59 0.97 -17.18 35.52
CA LEU A 59 0.86 -18.62 35.24
C LEU A 59 -0.31 -19.28 35.98
N GLU A 60 -0.63 -18.85 37.21
CA GLU A 60 -1.74 -19.44 37.97
C GLU A 60 -3.08 -19.12 37.29
N THR A 61 -3.24 -17.88 36.82
CA THR A 61 -4.41 -17.46 36.04
C THR A 61 -4.54 -18.25 34.75
N LEU A 62 -3.45 -18.45 34.00
CA LEU A 62 -3.44 -19.28 32.80
C LEU A 62 -3.82 -20.74 33.10
N GLN A 63 -3.27 -21.34 34.15
CA GLN A 63 -3.58 -22.72 34.56
C GLN A 63 -5.06 -22.89 34.91
N ARG A 64 -5.60 -21.95 35.70
CA ARG A 64 -7.02 -21.95 36.06
C ARG A 64 -7.93 -21.82 34.85
N PHE A 65 -7.55 -20.98 33.88
CA PHE A 65 -8.32 -20.83 32.64
C PHE A 65 -8.23 -22.08 31.76
N ALA A 66 -7.05 -22.67 31.64
CA ALA A 66 -6.79 -23.85 30.81
C ALA A 66 -7.41 -25.15 31.35
N ALA A 67 -7.73 -25.21 32.65
CA ALA A 67 -8.25 -26.42 33.30
C ALA A 67 -9.56 -26.96 32.69
N ASP A 68 -10.40 -26.08 32.13
CA ASP A 68 -11.72 -26.42 31.62
C ASP A 68 -11.86 -26.23 30.09
N VAL A 69 -10.76 -26.25 29.36
CA VAL A 69 -10.75 -26.15 27.88
C VAL A 69 -10.07 -27.36 27.25
N ASP A 70 -10.50 -27.75 26.04
CA ASP A 70 -9.90 -28.87 25.30
C ASP A 70 -8.63 -28.43 24.55
N VAL A 71 -8.55 -27.15 24.19
CA VAL A 71 -7.41 -26.54 23.50
C VAL A 71 -7.30 -25.06 23.86
N LEU A 72 -6.06 -24.57 23.98
CA LEU A 72 -5.72 -23.17 24.18
C LEU A 72 -5.11 -22.58 22.91
N THR A 73 -5.60 -21.41 22.48
CA THR A 73 -5.06 -20.59 21.38
C THR A 73 -5.02 -19.11 21.77
N PHE A 74 -4.64 -18.22 20.85
CA PHE A 74 -4.25 -16.85 21.16
C PHE A 74 -4.83 -15.82 20.17
N ASP A 75 -5.25 -14.67 20.70
CA ASP A 75 -5.51 -13.45 19.93
C ASP A 75 -4.21 -12.68 19.64
N HIS A 76 -3.19 -12.84 20.47
CA HIS A 76 -1.89 -12.16 20.34
C HIS A 76 -0.71 -13.06 20.73
N GLU A 77 0.48 -12.72 20.28
CA GLU A 77 1.70 -13.48 20.52
C GLU A 77 2.36 -13.22 21.88
N HIS A 78 1.88 -12.28 22.71
CA HIS A 78 2.60 -11.81 23.91
C HIS A 78 2.60 -12.73 25.14
N VAL A 79 1.97 -13.91 25.10
CA VAL A 79 1.97 -14.81 26.27
C VAL A 79 3.39 -15.32 26.54
N PRO A 80 3.92 -15.23 27.78
CA PRO A 80 5.29 -15.65 28.06
C PRO A 80 5.56 -17.11 27.65
N THR A 81 6.63 -17.32 26.88
CA THR A 81 6.98 -18.64 26.33
C THR A 81 7.14 -19.71 27.43
N ASP A 82 7.71 -19.36 28.58
CA ASP A 82 7.90 -20.30 29.69
C ASP A 82 6.57 -20.75 30.32
N HIS A 83 5.57 -19.87 30.35
CA HIS A 83 4.24 -20.23 30.83
C HIS A 83 3.56 -21.20 29.88
N LEU A 84 3.71 -20.99 28.57
CA LEU A 84 3.20 -21.91 27.56
C LEU A 84 3.84 -23.30 27.67
N ARG A 85 5.16 -23.36 27.90
CA ARG A 85 5.88 -24.63 28.17
C ARG A 85 5.36 -25.32 29.43
N ALA A 86 5.08 -24.56 30.49
CA ALA A 86 4.53 -25.10 31.73
C ALA A 86 3.13 -25.70 31.52
N LEU A 87 2.27 -25.06 30.72
CA LEU A 87 0.95 -25.58 30.36
C LEU A 87 1.05 -26.85 29.51
N GLU A 88 1.93 -26.88 28.50
CA GLU A 88 2.16 -28.10 27.70
C GLU A 88 2.67 -29.26 28.54
N ALA A 89 3.58 -29.01 29.50
CA ALA A 89 4.07 -30.04 30.42
C ALA A 89 2.96 -30.61 31.33
N GLN A 90 1.87 -29.87 31.52
CA GLN A 90 0.67 -30.31 32.24
C GLN A 90 -0.35 -31.02 31.35
N GLY A 91 -0.06 -31.17 30.05
CA GLY A 91 -0.92 -31.84 29.09
C GLY A 91 -1.97 -30.94 28.42
N VAL A 92 -1.91 -29.62 28.62
CA VAL A 92 -2.78 -28.67 27.91
C VAL A 92 -2.38 -28.64 26.43
N ALA A 93 -3.35 -28.78 25.52
CA ALA A 93 -3.10 -28.61 24.09
C ALA A 93 -2.95 -27.12 23.75
N VAL A 94 -1.72 -26.61 23.74
CA VAL A 94 -1.40 -25.23 23.37
C VAL A 94 -1.13 -25.14 21.87
N ARG A 95 -1.90 -24.32 21.13
CA ARG A 95 -1.87 -24.28 19.66
C ARG A 95 -1.97 -22.84 19.13
N PRO A 96 -0.94 -22.30 18.43
CA PRO A 96 0.38 -22.90 18.20
C PRO A 96 1.16 -23.12 19.51
N GLY A 97 2.04 -24.11 19.53
CA GLY A 97 2.91 -24.38 20.68
C GLY A 97 4.01 -23.33 20.86
N PRO A 98 4.70 -23.30 22.02
CA PRO A 98 5.73 -22.31 22.35
C PRO A 98 6.93 -22.33 21.39
N SER A 99 7.30 -23.50 20.87
CA SER A 99 8.39 -23.63 19.89
C SER A 99 8.07 -22.96 18.55
N ALA A 100 6.79 -22.92 18.18
CA ALA A 100 6.34 -22.19 17.01
C ALA A 100 6.20 -20.70 17.34
N LEU A 101 5.42 -20.37 18.39
CA LEU A 101 5.01 -18.99 18.68
C LEU A 101 6.19 -18.05 18.93
N VAL A 102 7.34 -18.55 19.42
CA VAL A 102 8.56 -17.74 19.61
C VAL A 102 9.02 -17.03 18.32
N HIS A 103 8.78 -17.61 17.14
CA HIS A 103 9.11 -17.01 15.85
C HIS A 103 8.21 -15.82 15.48
N ALA A 104 7.05 -15.66 16.12
CA ALA A 104 6.24 -14.44 16.03
C ALA A 104 6.62 -13.41 17.12
N GLN A 105 7.20 -13.86 18.23
CA GLN A 105 7.59 -13.01 19.36
C GLN A 105 8.94 -12.32 19.15
N ASP A 106 9.88 -12.99 18.49
CA ASP A 106 11.28 -12.61 18.42
C ASP A 106 11.80 -12.59 16.96
N LYS A 107 12.06 -11.38 16.47
CA LYS A 107 12.48 -11.14 15.09
C LYS A 107 13.86 -11.72 14.77
N LEU A 108 14.77 -11.83 15.74
CA LEU A 108 16.08 -12.46 15.52
C LEU A 108 15.93 -13.98 15.35
N VAL A 109 15.12 -14.60 16.20
CA VAL A 109 14.81 -16.04 16.10
C VAL A 109 14.10 -16.36 14.79
N MET A 110 13.18 -15.50 14.37
CA MET A 110 12.51 -15.58 13.07
C MET A 110 13.51 -15.50 11.91
N ARG A 111 14.40 -14.49 11.90
CA ARG A 111 15.37 -14.30 10.81
C ARG A 111 16.33 -15.47 10.64
N ARG A 112 16.83 -16.00 11.76
CA ARG A 112 17.66 -17.22 11.77
C ARG A 112 16.92 -18.41 11.15
N ALA A 113 15.68 -18.63 11.56
CA ALA A 113 14.88 -19.74 11.04
C ALA A 113 14.59 -19.62 9.53
N VAL A 114 14.24 -18.43 9.03
CA VAL A 114 14.05 -18.20 7.59
C VAL A 114 15.35 -18.44 6.81
N ALA A 115 16.51 -18.03 7.36
CA ALA A 115 17.81 -18.25 6.74
C ALA A 115 18.22 -19.73 6.73
N GLU A 116 18.01 -20.46 7.82
CA GLU A 116 18.27 -21.90 7.92
C GLU A 116 17.42 -22.71 6.94
N LEU A 117 16.20 -22.26 6.68
CA LEU A 117 15.32 -22.85 5.66
C LEU A 117 15.71 -22.46 4.23
N GLY A 118 16.66 -21.53 4.04
CA GLY A 118 17.05 -21.04 2.72
C GLY A 118 15.92 -20.29 2.02
N LEU A 119 15.06 -19.63 2.78
CA LEU A 119 13.97 -18.81 2.25
C LEU A 119 14.44 -17.34 2.07
N PRO A 120 13.80 -16.57 1.18
CA PRO A 120 14.23 -15.21 0.88
C PRO A 120 14.15 -14.30 2.12
N ASN A 121 15.29 -13.75 2.51
CA ASN A 121 15.44 -12.83 3.63
C ASN A 121 16.05 -11.52 3.13
N PRO A 122 15.72 -10.36 3.74
CA PRO A 122 16.57 -9.20 3.62
C PRO A 122 17.97 -9.52 4.14
N GLN A 123 19.02 -8.87 3.62
CA GLN A 123 20.31 -8.88 4.30
C GLN A 123 20.13 -8.37 5.72
N TRP A 124 20.61 -9.12 6.71
CA TRP A 124 20.38 -8.82 8.12
C TRP A 124 21.59 -9.18 8.99
N GLN A 125 21.68 -8.56 10.17
CA GLN A 125 22.67 -8.86 11.19
C GLN A 125 22.13 -8.52 12.59
N GLU A 126 22.49 -9.32 13.58
CA GLU A 126 22.36 -8.93 14.99
C GLU A 126 23.53 -7.99 15.36
N VAL A 127 23.20 -6.80 15.86
CA VAL A 127 24.16 -5.76 16.22
C VAL A 127 24.03 -5.36 17.69
N HIS A 128 25.15 -5.21 18.37
CA HIS A 128 25.22 -4.86 19.80
C HIS A 128 25.73 -3.43 20.05
N SER A 129 26.15 -2.73 18.99
CA SER A 129 26.66 -1.36 19.10
C SER A 129 26.40 -0.54 17.85
N SER A 130 26.46 0.78 18.00
CA SER A 130 26.42 1.72 16.88
C SER A 130 27.53 1.47 15.87
N GLN A 131 28.72 1.06 16.32
CA GLN A 131 29.84 0.73 15.43
C GLN A 131 29.56 -0.50 14.56
N GLU A 132 28.91 -1.53 15.13
CA GLU A 132 28.47 -2.70 14.36
C GLU A 132 27.38 -2.33 13.36
N LEU A 133 26.45 -1.44 13.74
CA LEU A 133 25.42 -0.92 12.82
C LEU A 133 26.03 -0.12 11.66
N VAL A 134 27.05 0.71 11.93
CA VAL A 134 27.80 1.43 10.89
C VAL A 134 28.48 0.44 9.94
N THR A 135 29.16 -0.55 10.49
CA THR A 135 29.85 -1.60 9.71
C THR A 135 28.86 -2.38 8.83
N PHE A 136 27.67 -2.68 9.36
CA PHE A 136 26.59 -3.29 8.61
C PHE A 136 26.13 -2.39 7.45
N GLY A 137 25.79 -1.13 7.73
CA GLY A 137 25.32 -0.19 6.71
C GLY A 137 26.34 0.13 5.61
N GLU A 138 27.64 0.18 5.93
CA GLU A 138 28.71 0.31 4.93
C GLU A 138 28.81 -0.91 3.99
N ARG A 139 28.46 -2.11 4.49
CA ARG A 139 28.49 -3.35 3.71
C ARG A 139 27.25 -3.51 2.82
N VAL A 140 26.05 -3.24 3.36
CA VAL A 140 24.78 -3.50 2.65
C VAL A 140 24.26 -2.28 1.89
N GLY A 141 24.74 -1.08 2.22
CA GLY A 141 24.24 0.18 1.70
C GLY A 141 23.25 0.85 2.65
N TRP A 142 23.18 2.18 2.58
CA TRP A 142 22.23 3.00 3.34
C TRP A 142 21.03 3.39 2.47
N PRO A 143 19.83 3.58 3.04
CA PRO A 143 19.49 3.46 4.47
C PRO A 143 19.37 2.00 4.95
N VAL A 144 19.40 1.79 6.26
CA VAL A 144 19.12 0.50 6.91
C VAL A 144 17.98 0.63 7.91
N ILE A 145 17.37 -0.51 8.28
CA ILE A 145 16.30 -0.59 9.26
C ILE A 145 16.83 -1.26 10.52
N LEU A 146 16.78 -0.55 11.64
CA LEU A 146 17.10 -1.06 12.97
C LEU A 146 15.80 -1.42 13.69
N LYS A 147 15.72 -2.62 14.28
CA LYS A 147 14.53 -3.13 14.95
C LYS A 147 14.84 -3.67 16.34
N THR A 148 13.95 -3.44 17.29
CA THR A 148 13.94 -4.18 18.56
C THR A 148 13.42 -5.60 18.32
N PRO A 149 14.12 -6.67 18.74
CA PRO A 149 13.70 -8.04 18.41
C PRO A 149 12.32 -8.42 18.96
N ARG A 150 11.97 -7.93 20.15
CA ARG A 150 10.70 -8.20 20.84
C ARG A 150 9.94 -6.91 21.15
N GLY A 151 8.61 -7.01 21.26
CA GLY A 151 7.75 -5.93 21.75
C GLY A 151 7.39 -4.82 20.74
N GLY A 152 7.92 -4.87 19.52
CA GLY A 152 7.52 -3.96 18.44
C GLY A 152 6.26 -4.44 17.71
N TYR A 153 5.28 -3.54 17.52
CA TYR A 153 4.02 -3.76 16.80
C TYR A 153 3.56 -2.47 16.08
N ASP A 154 2.85 -2.58 14.95
CA ASP A 154 2.35 -1.45 14.13
C ASP A 154 3.43 -0.34 13.94
N GLY A 155 4.64 -0.70 13.52
CA GLY A 155 5.76 0.22 13.27
C GLY A 155 6.53 0.71 14.51
N LYS A 156 6.07 0.43 15.73
CA LYS A 156 6.84 0.72 16.95
C LYS A 156 8.00 -0.26 17.09
N GLY A 157 9.17 0.22 17.49
CA GLY A 157 10.38 -0.60 17.56
C GLY A 157 11.04 -0.86 16.20
N VAL A 158 10.72 -0.03 15.20
CA VAL A 158 11.39 0.04 13.90
C VAL A 158 11.94 1.46 13.72
N LEU A 159 13.21 1.58 13.35
CA LEU A 159 13.91 2.84 13.12
C LEU A 159 14.63 2.77 11.78
N LYS A 160 14.30 3.68 10.86
CA LYS A 160 15.10 3.89 9.66
C LYS A 160 16.33 4.72 10.04
N VAL A 161 17.51 4.26 9.63
CA VAL A 161 18.79 4.94 9.86
C VAL A 161 19.37 5.27 8.50
N ASP A 162 19.48 6.57 8.19
CA ASP A 162 19.83 7.03 6.84
C ASP A 162 21.35 7.07 6.60
N GLY A 163 22.16 7.06 7.65
CA GLY A 163 23.61 7.06 7.51
C GLY A 163 24.38 6.80 8.81
N PRO A 164 25.72 6.76 8.73
CA PRO A 164 26.57 6.44 9.87
C PRO A 164 26.50 7.47 11.02
N GLN A 165 26.12 8.72 10.73
CA GLN A 165 25.95 9.76 11.76
C GLN A 165 24.72 9.49 12.65
N ASP A 166 23.65 8.96 12.07
CA ASP A 166 22.41 8.65 12.78
C ASP A 166 22.54 7.38 13.62
N ALA A 167 23.39 6.44 13.22
CA ALA A 167 23.63 5.19 13.93
C ALA A 167 24.19 5.38 15.35
N GLY A 168 24.92 6.47 15.60
CA GLY A 168 25.57 6.77 16.88
C GLY A 168 24.84 7.79 17.76
N SER A 169 23.64 8.23 17.37
CA SER A 169 22.92 9.31 18.07
C SER A 169 21.42 9.07 18.16
N GLY A 170 20.72 9.93 18.91
CA GLY A 170 19.26 9.90 19.04
C GLY A 170 18.71 8.54 19.46
N THR A 171 17.62 8.13 18.81
CA THR A 171 16.88 6.90 19.13
C THR A 171 17.71 5.63 18.96
N ALA A 172 18.65 5.58 18.00
CA ALA A 172 19.50 4.40 17.81
C ALA A 172 20.39 4.16 19.02
N ALA A 173 21.05 5.22 19.53
CA ALA A 173 21.87 5.15 20.74
C ALA A 173 21.06 4.75 21.98
N GLU A 174 19.87 5.34 22.16
CA GLU A 174 18.97 4.99 23.27
C GLU A 174 18.54 3.53 23.26
N TRP A 175 18.34 2.94 22.06
CA TRP A 175 17.97 1.53 21.93
C TRP A 175 19.13 0.61 22.26
N PHE A 176 20.36 0.95 21.86
CA PHE A 176 21.55 0.21 22.26
C PHE A 176 21.79 0.26 23.77
N ASP A 177 21.64 1.43 24.41
CA ASP A 177 21.77 1.55 25.87
C ASP A 177 20.73 0.68 26.59
N ARG A 178 19.49 0.67 26.09
CA ARG A 178 18.42 -0.18 26.64
C ARG A 178 18.71 -1.66 26.44
N ALA A 179 19.15 -2.08 25.26
CA ALA A 179 19.47 -3.48 24.96
C ALA A 179 20.64 -3.97 25.82
N ASN A 180 21.70 -3.18 25.94
CA ASN A 180 22.87 -3.49 26.77
C ASN A 180 22.57 -3.49 28.28
N GLY A 181 21.49 -2.83 28.70
CA GLY A 181 20.99 -2.88 30.08
C GLY A 181 20.17 -4.12 30.41
N GLN A 182 19.86 -4.99 29.44
CA GLN A 182 19.18 -6.27 29.67
C GLN A 182 20.22 -7.37 29.91
N ASP A 183 20.05 -8.17 30.96
CA ASP A 183 20.96 -9.26 31.34
C ASP A 183 20.85 -10.50 30.43
N ASP A 184 20.07 -10.45 29.35
CA ASP A 184 19.88 -11.57 28.41
C ASP A 184 20.85 -11.54 27.21
N GLY A 185 21.61 -10.45 27.05
CA GLY A 185 22.60 -10.28 25.98
C GLY A 185 22.01 -10.10 24.59
N THR A 186 20.70 -9.86 24.47
CA THR A 186 20.00 -9.75 23.18
C THR A 186 20.40 -8.47 22.43
N GLY A 187 20.90 -8.60 21.20
CA GLY A 187 21.22 -7.45 20.34
C GLY A 187 19.99 -6.82 19.68
N LEU A 188 20.23 -5.80 18.86
CA LEU A 188 19.21 -5.26 17.95
C LEU A 188 19.32 -5.94 16.58
N LEU A 189 18.22 -5.94 15.84
CA LEU A 189 18.18 -6.48 14.48
C LEU A 189 18.40 -5.34 13.47
N ALA A 190 19.51 -5.40 12.72
CA ALA A 190 19.75 -4.53 11.58
C ALA A 190 19.38 -5.26 10.28
N GLU A 191 18.66 -4.58 9.39
CA GLU A 191 18.23 -5.09 8.09
C GLU A 191 18.51 -4.07 6.99
N GLU A 192 18.77 -4.54 5.77
CA GLU A 192 18.74 -3.65 4.61
C GLU A 192 17.35 -3.01 4.46
N ALA A 193 17.29 -1.76 4.01
CA ALA A 193 16.03 -1.18 3.57
C ALA A 193 15.68 -1.77 2.19
N VAL A 194 14.88 -2.83 2.19
CA VAL A 194 14.48 -3.57 0.98
C VAL A 194 13.85 -2.61 -0.03
N ALA A 195 14.36 -2.59 -1.26
CA ALA A 195 13.72 -1.92 -2.38
C ALA A 195 12.61 -2.82 -2.93
N PHE A 196 11.36 -2.55 -2.57
CA PHE A 196 10.20 -3.36 -2.94
C PHE A 196 9.16 -2.55 -3.72
N SER A 197 8.39 -3.23 -4.58
CA SER A 197 7.33 -2.61 -5.38
C SER A 197 6.01 -2.46 -4.62
N ARG A 198 5.69 -3.45 -3.77
CA ARG A 198 4.52 -3.48 -2.88
C ARG A 198 4.69 -4.54 -1.80
N GLU A 199 3.78 -4.54 -0.84
CA GLU A 199 3.68 -5.56 0.19
C GLU A 199 2.65 -6.64 -0.18
N LEU A 200 3.01 -7.88 0.11
CA LEU A 200 2.17 -9.06 -0.09
C LEU A 200 1.98 -9.80 1.23
N SER A 201 0.95 -10.63 1.31
CA SER A 201 0.81 -11.58 2.42
C SER A 201 0.42 -12.96 1.90
N ALA A 202 1.23 -13.96 2.27
CA ALA A 202 0.94 -15.37 2.03
C ALA A 202 0.42 -16.01 3.31
N MET A 203 -0.81 -16.53 3.28
CA MET A 203 -1.48 -17.10 4.44
C MET A 203 -1.66 -18.60 4.31
N VAL A 204 -1.56 -19.29 5.44
CA VAL A 204 -1.69 -20.75 5.52
C VAL A 204 -2.37 -21.18 6.81
N ALA A 205 -3.12 -22.27 6.75
CA ALA A 205 -3.61 -22.99 7.92
C ALA A 205 -2.97 -24.37 7.97
N ARG A 206 -2.56 -24.80 9.17
CA ARG A 206 -1.98 -26.13 9.40
C ARG A 206 -2.59 -26.76 10.65
N ARG A 207 -2.99 -28.03 10.55
CA ARG A 207 -3.47 -28.83 11.69
C ARG A 207 -2.41 -29.85 12.16
N PRO A 208 -2.46 -30.32 13.43
CA PRO A 208 -1.50 -31.27 13.98
C PRO A 208 -1.28 -32.55 13.17
N SER A 209 -2.34 -33.10 12.57
CA SER A 209 -2.27 -34.29 11.72
C SER A 209 -1.59 -34.05 10.35
N GLY A 210 -1.08 -32.85 10.09
CA GLY A 210 -0.20 -32.55 8.96
C GLY A 210 -0.88 -31.99 7.72
N GLN A 211 -2.21 -31.84 7.72
CA GLN A 211 -2.86 -31.12 6.61
C GLN A 211 -2.52 -29.63 6.68
N THR A 212 -1.99 -29.12 5.57
CA THR A 212 -1.65 -27.71 5.38
C THR A 212 -2.39 -27.17 4.15
N VAL A 213 -3.07 -26.03 4.27
CA VAL A 213 -3.82 -25.40 3.16
C VAL A 213 -3.52 -23.91 3.12
N ALA A 214 -3.09 -23.41 1.97
CA ALA A 214 -2.80 -21.99 1.74
C ALA A 214 -3.99 -21.27 1.09
N TRP A 215 -4.15 -19.99 1.39
CA TRP A 215 -4.98 -19.08 0.59
C TRP A 215 -4.15 -18.50 -0.57
N PRO A 216 -4.78 -17.90 -1.59
CA PRO A 216 -4.08 -17.06 -2.55
C PRO A 216 -3.29 -15.95 -1.86
N VAL A 217 -2.14 -15.57 -2.44
CA VAL A 217 -1.37 -14.41 -2.00
C VAL A 217 -2.21 -13.15 -2.21
N VAL A 218 -2.18 -12.26 -1.23
CA VAL A 218 -2.89 -10.98 -1.28
C VAL A 218 -1.91 -9.83 -1.35
N GLU A 219 -2.34 -8.71 -1.91
CA GLU A 219 -1.66 -7.43 -1.74
C GLU A 219 -2.16 -6.79 -0.46
N SER A 220 -1.25 -6.30 0.38
CA SER A 220 -1.56 -5.60 1.62
C SER A 220 -1.01 -4.18 1.51
N ILE A 221 -1.88 -3.19 1.58
CA ILE A 221 -1.51 -1.78 1.50
C ILE A 221 -1.43 -1.24 2.93
N GLN A 222 -0.27 -0.72 3.30
CA GLN A 222 -0.04 -0.09 4.60
C GLN A 222 -0.05 1.42 4.46
N VAL A 223 -0.69 2.11 5.40
CA VAL A 223 -0.66 3.57 5.53
C VAL A 223 -0.10 3.91 6.90
N ALA A 224 0.98 4.70 6.93
CA ALA A 224 1.69 5.05 8.17
C ALA A 224 2.06 3.84 9.05
N GLY A 225 2.46 2.72 8.42
CA GLY A 225 2.84 1.48 9.11
C GLY A 225 1.66 0.64 9.62
N VAL A 226 0.45 0.90 9.12
CA VAL A 226 -0.77 0.23 9.54
C VAL A 226 -1.52 -0.33 8.33
N CYS A 227 -1.88 -1.62 8.37
CA CYS A 227 -2.64 -2.25 7.30
C CYS A 227 -4.01 -1.59 7.14
N ASP A 228 -4.20 -1.01 5.95
CA ASP A 228 -5.34 -0.19 5.59
C ASP A 228 -6.25 -0.93 4.61
N GLU A 229 -5.68 -1.52 3.56
CA GLU A 229 -6.44 -2.21 2.52
C GLU A 229 -5.79 -3.53 2.14
N VAL A 230 -6.59 -4.52 1.75
CA VAL A 230 -6.13 -5.82 1.29
C VAL A 230 -6.90 -6.23 0.06
N ILE A 231 -6.20 -6.68 -0.98
CA ILE A 231 -6.79 -7.12 -2.24
C ILE A 231 -6.44 -8.60 -2.47
N ALA A 232 -7.47 -9.42 -2.60
CA ALA A 232 -7.35 -10.87 -2.74
C ALA A 232 -8.04 -11.39 -4.01
N PRO A 233 -7.34 -12.13 -4.88
CA PRO A 233 -5.88 -12.30 -4.95
C PRO A 233 -5.14 -11.00 -5.27
N ALA A 234 -3.82 -10.98 -5.04
CA ALA A 234 -2.94 -9.85 -5.40
C ALA A 234 -3.02 -9.54 -6.92
N PRO A 235 -3.45 -8.32 -7.33
CA PRO A 235 -3.63 -7.98 -8.73
C PRO A 235 -2.31 -8.02 -9.52
N GLY A 236 -2.28 -8.68 -10.69
CA GLY A 236 -1.11 -8.65 -11.56
C GLY A 236 0.17 -9.30 -10.99
N LEU A 237 0.09 -10.02 -9.87
CA LEU A 237 1.23 -10.79 -9.34
C LEU A 237 1.62 -11.91 -10.29
N ASP A 238 2.92 -12.04 -10.58
CA ASP A 238 3.43 -13.14 -11.40
C ASP A 238 3.00 -14.49 -10.78
N PRO A 239 2.31 -15.38 -11.53
CA PRO A 239 1.89 -16.68 -11.02
C PRO A 239 3.02 -17.54 -10.45
N GLN A 240 4.26 -17.36 -10.92
CA GLN A 240 5.44 -18.05 -10.37
C GLN A 240 5.78 -17.53 -8.97
N VAL A 241 5.81 -16.21 -8.80
CA VAL A 241 6.06 -15.55 -7.49
C VAL A 241 4.93 -15.91 -6.51
N ALA A 242 3.68 -15.89 -6.96
CA ALA A 242 2.54 -16.29 -6.12
C ALA A 242 2.69 -17.74 -5.60
N ARG A 243 3.02 -18.69 -6.48
CA ARG A 243 3.25 -20.09 -6.08
C ARG A 243 4.44 -20.24 -5.15
N ALA A 244 5.53 -19.54 -5.42
CA ALA A 244 6.73 -19.58 -4.58
C ALA A 244 6.47 -19.02 -3.18
N ALA A 245 5.75 -17.91 -3.07
CA ALA A 245 5.32 -17.32 -1.80
C ALA A 245 4.38 -18.25 -1.00
N GLN A 246 3.41 -18.88 -1.67
CA GLN A 246 2.54 -19.87 -1.02
C GLN A 246 3.33 -21.09 -0.53
N ALA A 247 4.26 -21.60 -1.36
CA ALA A 247 5.12 -22.73 -0.98
C ALA A 247 6.04 -22.37 0.20
N ALA A 248 6.57 -21.14 0.24
CA ALA A 248 7.35 -20.64 1.37
C ALA A 248 6.51 -20.60 2.66
N ALA A 249 5.27 -20.11 2.59
CA ALA A 249 4.36 -20.09 3.74
C ALA A 249 4.03 -21.50 4.24
N VAL A 250 3.74 -22.44 3.34
CA VAL A 250 3.53 -23.86 3.68
C VAL A 250 4.76 -24.45 4.36
N ARG A 251 5.95 -24.25 3.78
CA ARG A 251 7.21 -24.76 4.34
C ARG A 251 7.51 -24.18 5.71
N LEU A 252 7.31 -22.87 5.91
CA LEU A 252 7.44 -22.23 7.22
C LEU A 252 6.47 -22.82 8.25
N ALA A 253 5.20 -23.04 7.87
CA ALA A 253 4.24 -23.63 8.80
C ALA A 253 4.61 -25.05 9.21
N GLU A 254 5.11 -25.85 8.28
CA GLU A 254 5.49 -27.24 8.51
C GLU A 254 6.77 -27.36 9.34
N GLU A 255 7.83 -26.66 8.95
CA GLU A 255 9.14 -26.77 9.59
C GLU A 255 9.19 -26.08 10.96
N LEU A 256 8.44 -25.00 11.16
CA LEU A 256 8.33 -24.32 12.46
C LEU A 256 7.25 -24.96 13.36
N GLY A 257 6.57 -26.02 12.89
CA GLY A 257 5.58 -26.76 13.68
C GLY A 257 4.33 -25.95 14.02
N VAL A 258 3.93 -25.02 13.16
CA VAL A 258 2.76 -24.16 13.39
C VAL A 258 1.48 -24.98 13.40
N THR A 259 0.60 -24.67 14.34
CA THR A 259 -0.78 -25.15 14.37
C THR A 259 -1.72 -23.95 14.44
N GLY A 260 -2.75 -23.94 13.60
CA GLY A 260 -3.63 -22.79 13.45
C GLY A 260 -3.38 -22.08 12.12
N VAL A 261 -3.52 -20.76 12.12
CA VAL A 261 -3.31 -19.90 10.95
C VAL A 261 -2.00 -19.18 11.13
N MET A 262 -1.27 -18.99 10.04
CA MET A 262 -0.09 -18.16 9.97
C MET A 262 -0.19 -17.23 8.77
N ALA A 263 0.19 -15.97 8.96
CA ALA A 263 0.50 -15.04 7.89
C ALA A 263 2.00 -14.84 7.78
N VAL A 264 2.49 -14.86 6.54
CA VAL A 264 3.83 -14.44 6.17
C VAL A 264 3.67 -13.12 5.44
N GLU A 265 4.15 -12.04 6.03
CA GLU A 265 4.25 -10.76 5.34
C GLU A 265 5.47 -10.76 4.44
N LEU A 266 5.34 -10.21 3.24
CA LEU A 266 6.34 -10.29 2.19
C LEU A 266 6.49 -8.92 1.53
N PHE A 267 7.71 -8.63 1.08
CA PHE A 267 7.99 -7.57 0.13
C PHE A 267 8.10 -8.18 -1.26
N GLU A 268 7.39 -7.65 -2.26
CA GLU A 268 7.61 -8.03 -3.66
C GLU A 268 8.88 -7.34 -4.18
N THR A 269 9.82 -8.12 -4.70
CA THR A 269 11.12 -7.63 -5.17
C THR A 269 11.35 -8.05 -6.63
N PRO A 270 10.72 -7.35 -7.59
CA PRO A 270 10.83 -7.70 -9.01
C PRO A 270 12.29 -7.75 -9.48
N GLY A 271 12.67 -8.83 -10.17
CA GLY A 271 14.03 -9.03 -10.66
C GLY A 271 15.00 -9.67 -9.66
N ALA A 272 14.62 -9.85 -8.40
CA ALA A 272 15.34 -10.74 -7.47
C ALA A 272 15.00 -12.21 -7.75
N ASP A 273 15.89 -13.13 -7.35
CA ASP A 273 15.80 -14.56 -7.70
C ASP A 273 14.44 -15.20 -7.34
N ALA A 274 13.95 -14.95 -6.12
CA ALA A 274 12.64 -15.46 -5.68
C ALA A 274 11.45 -14.53 -6.01
N GLY A 275 11.71 -13.28 -6.43
CA GLY A 275 10.69 -12.24 -6.65
C GLY A 275 10.01 -11.70 -5.38
N PHE A 276 10.43 -12.14 -4.20
CA PHE A 276 9.96 -11.61 -2.91
C PHE A 276 11.02 -11.77 -1.81
N ALA A 277 10.83 -11.06 -0.69
CA ALA A 277 11.56 -11.23 0.56
C ALA A 277 10.58 -11.35 1.73
N VAL A 278 10.87 -12.20 2.72
CA VAL A 278 10.02 -12.32 3.92
C VAL A 278 10.22 -11.11 4.83
N ASN A 279 9.15 -10.39 5.16
CA ASN A 279 9.16 -9.29 6.13
C ASN A 279 8.99 -9.82 7.56
N GLU A 280 7.86 -10.43 7.89
CA GLU A 280 7.57 -10.92 9.24
C GLU A 280 6.59 -12.12 9.25
N LEU A 281 6.46 -12.76 10.42
CA LEU A 281 5.54 -13.87 10.64
C LEU A 281 4.55 -13.51 11.75
N ALA A 282 3.27 -13.78 11.51
CA ALA A 282 2.24 -13.78 12.53
C ALA A 282 1.60 -15.17 12.62
N MET A 283 1.77 -15.86 13.76
CA MET A 283 1.26 -17.23 13.97
C MET A 283 -0.14 -17.25 14.57
N ARG A 284 -1.02 -16.45 13.98
CA ARG A 284 -2.43 -16.29 14.35
C ARG A 284 -3.22 -15.85 13.12
N PRO A 285 -4.57 -15.85 13.18
CA PRO A 285 -5.36 -15.06 12.24
C PRO A 285 -4.81 -13.64 12.14
N HIS A 286 -4.80 -13.10 10.93
CA HIS A 286 -4.11 -11.87 10.58
C HIS A 286 -5.03 -10.87 9.89
N ASN A 287 -4.70 -9.58 9.99
CA ASN A 287 -5.48 -8.50 9.37
C ASN A 287 -5.56 -8.68 7.85
N SER A 288 -4.44 -9.06 7.22
CA SER A 288 -4.37 -9.42 5.79
C SER A 288 -5.27 -10.61 5.38
N GLY A 289 -5.87 -11.31 6.33
CA GLY A 289 -6.81 -12.39 6.06
C GLY A 289 -8.28 -12.04 6.23
N HIS A 290 -8.64 -10.82 6.66
CA HIS A 290 -10.03 -10.49 7.00
C HIS A 290 -10.97 -10.55 5.79
N TRP A 291 -10.45 -10.30 4.58
CA TRP A 291 -11.18 -10.52 3.32
C TRP A 291 -11.78 -11.93 3.23
N SER A 292 -11.12 -12.94 3.81
CA SER A 292 -11.53 -14.34 3.71
C SER A 292 -12.84 -14.64 4.46
N MET A 293 -13.28 -13.75 5.36
CA MET A 293 -14.56 -13.90 6.06
C MET A 293 -15.76 -13.91 5.11
N ASP A 294 -15.68 -13.14 4.02
CA ASP A 294 -16.74 -13.06 3.00
C ASP A 294 -16.26 -13.51 1.60
N GLY A 295 -14.95 -13.45 1.35
CA GLY A 295 -14.36 -13.67 0.03
C GLY A 295 -13.83 -15.08 -0.23
N SER A 296 -13.73 -15.94 0.78
CA SER A 296 -13.18 -17.30 0.68
C SER A 296 -14.23 -18.34 1.05
N VAL A 297 -14.15 -19.55 0.46
CA VAL A 297 -15.02 -20.68 0.80
C VAL A 297 -14.95 -21.01 2.30
N THR A 298 -13.75 -21.01 2.88
CA THR A 298 -13.55 -21.07 4.33
C THR A 298 -12.68 -19.90 4.75
N GLY A 299 -13.20 -19.07 5.65
CA GLY A 299 -12.48 -17.93 6.20
C GLY A 299 -11.42 -18.33 7.22
N GLN A 300 -10.44 -17.45 7.45
CA GLN A 300 -9.31 -17.73 8.34
C GLN A 300 -9.72 -18.11 9.77
N PHE A 301 -10.81 -17.54 10.30
CA PHE A 301 -11.24 -17.82 11.67
C PHE A 301 -11.82 -19.23 11.80
N GLU A 302 -12.65 -19.65 10.84
CA GLU A 302 -13.14 -21.03 10.80
C GLU A 302 -12.00 -22.03 10.57
N GLN A 303 -11.07 -21.73 9.65
CA GLN A 303 -9.88 -22.56 9.45
C GLN A 303 -9.02 -22.65 10.71
N HIS A 304 -8.84 -21.55 11.44
CA HIS A 304 -8.09 -21.55 12.69
C HIS A 304 -8.73 -22.46 13.72
N LEU A 305 -10.04 -22.34 13.94
CA LEU A 305 -10.78 -23.19 14.89
C LEU A 305 -10.71 -24.67 14.52
N ARG A 306 -10.86 -25.00 13.22
CA ARG A 306 -10.66 -26.37 12.72
C ARG A 306 -9.24 -26.85 12.96
N ALA A 307 -8.24 -26.04 12.63
CA ALA A 307 -6.84 -26.38 12.79
C ALA A 307 -6.46 -26.66 14.26
N VAL A 308 -6.86 -25.78 15.18
CA VAL A 308 -6.57 -25.96 16.62
C VAL A 308 -7.38 -27.09 17.24
N LEU A 309 -8.49 -27.54 16.65
CA LEU A 309 -9.18 -28.77 17.06
C LEU A 309 -8.67 -30.02 16.36
N ASP A 310 -7.69 -29.88 15.46
CA ASP A 310 -7.28 -30.94 14.53
C ASP A 310 -8.47 -31.54 13.77
N TRP A 311 -9.31 -30.69 13.18
CA TRP A 311 -10.36 -31.08 12.24
C TRP A 311 -9.89 -30.87 10.79
N PRO A 312 -10.47 -31.59 9.79
CA PRO A 312 -10.16 -31.36 8.39
C PRO A 312 -10.32 -29.90 8.00
N LEU A 313 -9.31 -29.37 7.32
CA LEU A 313 -9.31 -28.00 6.82
C LEU A 313 -10.26 -27.89 5.61
N GLY A 314 -10.95 -26.76 5.52
CA GLY A 314 -11.83 -26.43 4.40
C GLY A 314 -11.07 -25.93 3.18
N ALA A 315 -11.80 -25.76 2.07
CA ALA A 315 -11.27 -25.16 0.85
C ALA A 315 -11.06 -23.65 1.03
N THR A 316 -10.06 -23.09 0.35
CA THR A 316 -9.61 -21.70 0.47
C THR A 316 -9.82 -20.89 -0.81
N ASP A 317 -10.61 -21.42 -1.75
CA ASP A 317 -10.92 -20.78 -3.02
C ASP A 317 -11.64 -19.44 -2.83
N VAL A 318 -11.33 -18.47 -3.70
CA VAL A 318 -12.01 -17.16 -3.73
C VAL A 318 -13.37 -17.31 -4.40
N VAL A 319 -14.44 -16.91 -3.71
CA VAL A 319 -15.82 -17.24 -4.10
C VAL A 319 -16.29 -16.51 -5.37
N ALA A 320 -15.93 -15.24 -5.57
CA ALA A 320 -16.39 -14.42 -6.70
C ALA A 320 -15.28 -13.99 -7.67
N GLY A 321 -14.05 -14.46 -7.45
CA GLY A 321 -12.86 -14.09 -8.22
C GLY A 321 -12.01 -12.99 -7.58
N ALA A 322 -12.61 -12.06 -6.81
CA ALA A 322 -11.88 -11.09 -6.01
C ALA A 322 -12.63 -10.66 -4.73
N ALA A 323 -11.87 -10.21 -3.75
CA ALA A 323 -12.36 -9.54 -2.55
C ALA A 323 -11.42 -8.38 -2.17
N VAL A 324 -12.00 -7.30 -1.69
CA VAL A 324 -11.27 -6.17 -1.10
C VAL A 324 -11.69 -6.03 0.36
N MET A 325 -10.72 -5.93 1.26
CA MET A 325 -10.93 -5.54 2.65
C MET A 325 -10.39 -4.13 2.85
N LYS A 326 -11.17 -3.26 3.49
CA LYS A 326 -10.78 -1.91 3.90
C LYS A 326 -10.96 -1.74 5.40
N ASN A 327 -9.89 -1.50 6.14
CA ASN A 327 -9.99 -1.10 7.54
C ASN A 327 -10.58 0.31 7.65
N TYR A 328 -11.29 0.56 8.74
CA TYR A 328 -11.65 1.93 9.12
C TYR A 328 -11.23 2.21 10.56
N LEU A 329 -10.61 3.37 10.73
CA LEU A 329 -10.08 3.86 12.00
C LEU A 329 -11.11 4.74 12.70
N GLY A 330 -11.02 4.81 14.02
CA GLY A 330 -11.83 5.74 14.79
C GLY A 330 -11.47 7.18 14.45
N GLY A 331 -12.50 8.01 14.27
CA GLY A 331 -12.39 9.44 13.99
C GLY A 331 -13.40 10.22 14.82
N ASP A 332 -13.99 11.26 14.22
CA ASP A 332 -14.94 12.15 14.89
C ASP A 332 -16.30 11.48 15.14
N ASN A 333 -16.68 10.48 14.32
CA ASN A 333 -17.94 9.76 14.50
C ASN A 333 -17.88 8.81 15.70
N GLN A 334 -18.48 9.24 16.82
CA GLN A 334 -18.57 8.43 18.04
C GLN A 334 -19.72 7.41 18.00
N ASP A 335 -20.75 7.64 17.18
CA ASP A 335 -21.90 6.74 17.02
C ASP A 335 -21.82 6.01 15.67
N LEU A 336 -20.99 4.96 15.64
CA LEU A 336 -20.80 4.17 14.43
C LEU A 336 -22.10 3.56 13.92
N PHE A 337 -23.02 3.16 14.81
CA PHE A 337 -24.25 2.46 14.41
C PHE A 337 -25.26 3.39 13.74
N ALA A 338 -25.27 4.68 14.10
CA ALA A 338 -26.09 5.67 13.39
C ALA A 338 -25.72 5.78 11.89
N ALA A 339 -24.47 5.51 11.53
CA ALA A 339 -23.98 5.55 10.15
C ALA A 339 -24.31 4.28 9.34
N TYR A 340 -24.71 3.16 9.98
CA TYR A 340 -24.91 1.89 9.28
C TYR A 340 -26.01 1.95 8.21
N PRO A 341 -27.22 2.48 8.49
CA PRO A 341 -28.27 2.54 7.48
C PRO A 341 -27.84 3.33 6.24
N GLN A 342 -27.07 4.41 6.43
CA GLN A 342 -26.56 5.23 5.34
C GLN A 342 -25.49 4.48 4.53
N ALA A 343 -24.49 3.90 5.20
CA ALA A 343 -23.43 3.13 4.56
C ALA A 343 -23.99 1.93 3.76
N LEU A 344 -24.91 1.17 4.36
CA LEU A 344 -25.52 0.00 3.73
C LEU A 344 -26.47 0.37 2.58
N ASN A 345 -27.10 1.55 2.63
CA ASN A 345 -27.93 2.05 1.55
C ASN A 345 -27.08 2.57 0.38
N ALA A 346 -26.00 3.30 0.67
CA ALA A 346 -25.06 3.81 -0.34
C ALA A 346 -24.32 2.67 -1.03
N GLU A 347 -23.86 1.67 -0.25
CA GLU A 347 -23.06 0.55 -0.75
C GLU A 347 -23.61 -0.82 -0.32
N PRO A 348 -24.67 -1.32 -0.98
CA PRO A 348 -25.33 -2.58 -0.60
C PRO A 348 -24.46 -3.85 -0.72
N ARG A 349 -23.32 -3.75 -1.42
CA ARG A 349 -22.33 -4.83 -1.57
C ARG A 349 -21.37 -4.90 -0.37
N ALA A 350 -21.29 -3.87 0.46
CA ALA A 350 -20.40 -3.80 1.60
C ALA A 350 -20.83 -4.76 2.71
N LYS A 351 -19.85 -5.49 3.26
CA LYS A 351 -19.99 -6.32 4.46
C LYS A 351 -19.23 -5.64 5.59
N ILE A 352 -19.97 -5.02 6.50
CA ILE A 352 -19.40 -4.24 7.60
C ILE A 352 -19.11 -5.16 8.79
N HIS A 353 -17.86 -5.15 9.26
CA HIS A 353 -17.37 -5.92 10.40
C HIS A 353 -16.87 -4.98 11.50
N ASN A 354 -17.66 -4.81 12.55
CA ASN A 354 -17.33 -3.92 13.66
C ASN A 354 -16.73 -4.70 14.84
N TYR A 355 -15.64 -4.17 15.38
CA TYR A 355 -14.87 -4.81 16.44
C TYR A 355 -15.42 -4.54 17.85
N GLY A 356 -16.50 -3.78 18.02
CA GLY A 356 -17.04 -3.45 19.35
C GLY A 356 -16.05 -2.68 20.22
N LYS A 357 -15.13 -1.92 19.59
CA LYS A 357 -14.12 -1.10 20.29
C LYS A 357 -14.63 0.32 20.44
N SER A 358 -14.26 0.98 21.54
CA SER A 358 -14.47 2.43 21.68
C SER A 358 -13.71 3.21 20.61
N VAL A 359 -14.38 4.22 20.06
CA VAL A 359 -13.85 5.10 19.01
C VAL A 359 -12.76 5.99 19.59
N ARG A 360 -11.56 5.91 19.02
CA ARG A 360 -10.43 6.79 19.34
C ARG A 360 -9.67 7.08 18.03
N PRO A 361 -9.15 8.30 17.84
CA PRO A 361 -8.32 8.63 16.69
C PRO A 361 -7.23 7.59 16.44
N GLY A 362 -7.14 7.09 15.21
CA GLY A 362 -6.13 6.11 14.79
C GLY A 362 -6.36 4.67 15.26
N ARG A 363 -7.39 4.39 16.06
CA ARG A 363 -7.68 3.03 16.53
C ARG A 363 -8.47 2.26 15.46
N LYS A 364 -7.99 1.07 15.08
CA LYS A 364 -8.77 0.12 14.26
C LYS A 364 -10.07 -0.27 14.98
N ILE A 365 -11.21 0.11 14.42
CA ILE A 365 -12.56 -0.12 15.01
C ILE A 365 -13.42 -1.08 14.18
N GLY A 366 -13.04 -1.37 12.94
CA GLY A 366 -13.64 -2.41 12.11
C GLY A 366 -12.99 -2.49 10.73
N HIS A 367 -13.58 -3.32 9.87
CA HIS A 367 -13.27 -3.36 8.45
C HIS A 367 -14.55 -3.55 7.61
N VAL A 368 -14.42 -3.27 6.32
CA VAL A 368 -15.44 -3.55 5.30
C VAL A 368 -14.88 -4.53 4.30
N ASN A 369 -15.59 -5.62 4.02
CA ASN A 369 -15.30 -6.50 2.90
C ASN A 369 -16.25 -6.22 1.74
N VAL A 370 -15.73 -6.29 0.51
CA VAL A 370 -16.53 -6.23 -0.72
C VAL A 370 -16.05 -7.33 -1.65
N VAL A 371 -17.00 -8.09 -2.20
CA VAL A 371 -16.74 -9.27 -3.03
C VAL A 371 -17.27 -9.04 -4.45
N GLY A 372 -16.53 -9.49 -5.46
CA GLY A 372 -16.90 -9.30 -6.86
C GLY A 372 -15.90 -9.93 -7.83
N GLY A 373 -16.03 -9.60 -9.11
CA GLY A 373 -15.16 -10.14 -10.15
C GLY A 373 -13.77 -9.50 -10.16
N ALA A 374 -12.75 -10.27 -10.57
CA ALA A 374 -11.39 -9.74 -10.72
C ALA A 374 -11.25 -8.59 -11.75
N HIS A 375 -12.20 -8.48 -12.69
CA HIS A 375 -12.22 -7.41 -13.69
C HIS A 375 -12.72 -6.05 -13.15
N GLU A 376 -13.32 -6.03 -11.96
CA GLU A 376 -13.90 -4.83 -11.34
C GLU A 376 -13.20 -4.44 -10.03
N ILE A 377 -11.96 -4.89 -9.81
CA ILE A 377 -11.21 -4.66 -8.55
C ILE A 377 -11.22 -3.18 -8.15
N GLN A 378 -11.00 -2.27 -9.09
CA GLN A 378 -11.02 -0.83 -8.80
C GLN A 378 -12.38 -0.38 -8.25
N ARG A 379 -13.48 -0.90 -8.80
CA ARG A 379 -14.82 -0.61 -8.29
C ARG A 379 -15.03 -1.21 -6.90
N LEU A 380 -14.50 -2.40 -6.61
CA LEU A 380 -14.58 -2.99 -5.26
C LEU A 380 -13.87 -2.12 -4.22
N ARG A 381 -12.70 -1.57 -4.58
CA ARG A 381 -11.93 -0.65 -3.73
C ARG A 381 -12.70 0.63 -3.45
N GLU A 382 -13.31 1.23 -4.48
CA GLU A 382 -14.17 2.42 -4.33
C GLU A 382 -15.34 2.16 -3.37
N ILE A 383 -16.04 1.02 -3.52
CA ILE A 383 -17.16 0.63 -2.66
C ILE A 383 -16.70 0.44 -1.22
N ALA A 384 -15.60 -0.30 -1.01
CA ALA A 384 -15.07 -0.58 0.32
C ALA A 384 -14.65 0.71 1.03
N THR A 385 -13.96 1.58 0.29
CA THR A 385 -13.52 2.90 0.73
C THR A 385 -14.69 3.80 1.09
N HIS A 386 -15.71 3.87 0.23
CA HIS A 386 -16.87 4.72 0.45
C HIS A 386 -17.68 4.28 1.69
N ALA A 387 -17.91 2.97 1.85
CA ALA A 387 -18.57 2.46 3.05
C ALA A 387 -17.74 2.73 4.32
N ALA A 388 -16.41 2.54 4.25
CA ALA A 388 -15.49 2.84 5.35
C ALA A 388 -15.50 4.32 5.73
N SER A 389 -15.54 5.24 4.75
CA SER A 389 -15.55 6.69 5.01
C SER A 389 -16.86 7.13 5.66
N ILE A 390 -18.03 6.62 5.21
CA ILE A 390 -19.32 6.89 5.85
C ILE A 390 -19.30 6.44 7.32
N LEU A 391 -18.74 5.27 7.61
CA LEU A 391 -18.64 4.76 8.99
C LEU A 391 -17.71 5.62 9.85
N ARG A 392 -16.59 6.07 9.30
CA ARG A 392 -15.60 6.92 9.98
C ARG A 392 -16.12 8.34 10.23
N ASP A 393 -16.82 8.91 9.26
CA ASP A 393 -17.23 10.31 9.26
C ASP A 393 -18.65 10.53 9.82
N GLY A 394 -19.49 9.49 9.82
CA GLY A 394 -20.86 9.54 10.30
C GLY A 394 -21.86 10.08 9.28
N GLU A 395 -21.40 10.49 8.09
CA GLU A 395 -22.23 10.98 7.00
C GLU A 395 -21.60 10.67 5.64
N ASP A 396 -22.44 10.55 4.61
CA ASP A 396 -22.03 10.41 3.22
C ASP A 396 -21.64 11.78 2.64
N ARG A 397 -20.34 11.98 2.47
CA ARG A 397 -19.76 13.16 1.80
C ARG A 397 -19.31 12.85 0.37
N GLY A 398 -19.71 11.69 -0.18
CA GLY A 398 -19.09 11.07 -1.34
C GLY A 398 -17.67 10.59 -1.06
N VAL A 399 -17.04 9.96 -2.06
CA VAL A 399 -15.60 9.64 -1.98
C VAL A 399 -14.82 10.94 -2.12
N ARG A 400 -14.26 11.46 -1.03
CA ARG A 400 -13.26 12.53 -1.13
C ARG A 400 -11.96 11.94 -1.66
N PRO A 401 -11.15 12.68 -2.44
CA PRO A 401 -9.83 12.22 -2.88
C PRO A 401 -8.92 11.77 -1.73
N THR A 402 -9.21 12.21 -0.51
CA THR A 402 -8.51 11.86 0.74
C THR A 402 -9.04 10.60 1.43
N ASP A 403 -10.13 10.01 0.96
CA ASP A 403 -10.80 8.87 1.62
C ASP A 403 -10.35 7.52 1.05
N VAL A 404 -9.78 7.51 -0.16
CA VAL A 404 -8.89 6.45 -0.63
C VAL A 404 -7.58 6.64 0.14
N THR A 405 -7.48 6.02 1.31
CA THR A 405 -6.22 5.95 2.06
C THR A 405 -5.14 5.39 1.14
N ASP A 406 -4.17 6.26 0.89
CA ASP A 406 -3.04 6.17 -0.01
C ASP A 406 -3.30 5.34 -1.28
N ALA A 407 -3.92 5.97 -2.29
CA ALA A 407 -3.22 5.91 -3.57
C ALA A 407 -1.80 6.39 -3.26
N PRO A 408 -0.75 5.58 -3.52
CA PRO A 408 0.61 5.89 -3.09
C PRO A 408 0.82 7.35 -3.40
N GLU A 409 1.17 8.16 -2.39
CA GLU A 409 1.48 9.58 -2.50
C GLU A 409 1.90 9.83 -3.94
N GLN A 410 0.98 10.32 -4.79
CA GLN A 410 1.13 10.10 -6.23
C GLN A 410 2.32 10.92 -6.63
N GLN A 411 3.48 10.26 -6.61
CA GLN A 411 4.71 10.89 -6.97
C GLN A 411 4.47 11.34 -8.39
N PRO A 412 4.66 12.64 -8.65
CA PRO A 412 4.70 13.13 -10.01
C PRO A 412 5.57 12.15 -10.80
N TRP A 413 5.04 11.68 -11.93
CA TRP A 413 5.76 10.68 -12.72
C TRP A 413 7.13 11.23 -13.11
N GLY A 414 7.13 12.50 -13.48
CA GLY A 414 8.31 13.26 -13.82
C GLY A 414 8.82 14.16 -12.71
N ALA A 415 9.94 14.81 -12.98
CA ALA A 415 10.48 15.84 -12.12
C ALA A 415 9.50 17.04 -12.03
N VAL A 416 9.27 17.52 -10.80
CA VAL A 416 8.54 18.77 -10.53
C VAL A 416 9.54 19.85 -10.15
N PRO A 417 9.46 21.06 -10.73
CA PRO A 417 10.35 22.17 -10.36
C PRO A 417 10.26 22.52 -8.87
N SER A 418 11.43 22.75 -8.24
CA SER A 418 11.60 22.93 -6.79
C SER A 418 10.94 24.18 -6.17
N GLY A 419 10.13 24.91 -6.93
CA GLY A 419 9.36 26.07 -6.47
C GLY A 419 7.84 25.93 -6.66
N GLN A 420 7.35 24.79 -7.17
CA GLN A 420 5.92 24.55 -7.32
C GLN A 420 5.34 23.95 -6.04
N SER A 421 4.40 24.67 -5.40
CA SER A 421 3.67 24.20 -4.21
C SER A 421 2.35 23.51 -4.54
N GLU A 422 1.85 23.69 -5.76
CA GLU A 422 0.62 23.07 -6.25
C GLU A 422 0.93 21.81 -7.06
N PRO A 423 0.05 20.78 -7.03
CA PRO A 423 0.25 19.57 -7.81
C PRO A 423 0.24 19.87 -9.32
N PRO A 424 1.04 19.14 -10.13
CA PRO A 424 1.07 19.30 -11.58
C PRO A 424 -0.32 19.21 -12.23
N GLN A 425 -0.60 20.14 -13.14
CA GLN A 425 -1.80 20.12 -13.99
C GLN A 425 -1.46 19.76 -15.45
N VAL A 426 -0.20 19.92 -15.84
CA VAL A 426 0.28 19.61 -17.18
C VAL A 426 1.39 18.57 -17.10
N GLY A 427 1.25 17.49 -17.86
CA GLY A 427 2.31 16.50 -18.02
C GLY A 427 3.13 16.78 -19.27
N LEU A 428 4.42 17.12 -19.11
CA LEU A 428 5.34 17.47 -20.19
C LEU A 428 6.30 16.31 -20.48
N VAL A 429 5.98 15.47 -21.45
CA VAL A 429 6.77 14.27 -21.77
C VAL A 429 7.45 14.34 -23.12
N MET A 430 8.58 13.64 -23.23
CA MET A 430 9.38 13.61 -24.45
C MET A 430 9.99 12.23 -24.71
N GLY A 431 10.25 11.93 -25.99
CA GLY A 431 10.74 10.61 -26.40
C GLY A 431 12.19 10.32 -26.02
N SER A 432 12.99 11.36 -25.80
CA SER A 432 14.38 11.30 -25.30
C SER A 432 14.74 12.60 -24.57
N ASP A 433 15.71 12.52 -23.67
CA ASP A 433 16.37 13.66 -23.02
C ASP A 433 16.87 14.74 -24.00
N SER A 434 17.35 14.35 -25.18
CA SER A 434 17.79 15.28 -26.22
C SER A 434 16.69 16.23 -26.73
N ASP A 435 15.43 15.81 -26.61
CA ASP A 435 14.27 16.62 -27.02
C ASP A 435 14.01 17.78 -26.02
N TRP A 436 14.58 17.71 -24.81
CA TRP A 436 14.43 18.74 -23.77
C TRP A 436 14.87 20.13 -24.23
N ALA A 437 15.90 20.21 -25.09
CA ALA A 437 16.37 21.49 -25.64
C ALA A 437 15.26 22.28 -26.36
N THR A 438 14.34 21.56 -27.01
CA THR A 438 13.15 22.13 -27.65
C THR A 438 12.00 22.23 -26.65
N MET A 439 11.74 21.17 -25.87
CA MET A 439 10.59 21.08 -24.98
C MET A 439 10.63 22.05 -23.79
N ARG A 440 11.82 22.50 -23.36
CA ARG A 440 11.98 23.51 -22.30
C ARG A 440 11.19 24.79 -22.58
N ALA A 441 10.99 25.18 -23.85
CA ALA A 441 10.20 26.35 -24.18
C ALA A 441 8.70 26.21 -23.82
N ALA A 442 8.18 24.98 -23.73
CA ALA A 442 6.84 24.71 -23.19
C ALA A 442 6.82 24.94 -21.67
N ALA A 443 7.82 24.41 -20.96
CA ALA A 443 7.99 24.62 -19.52
C ALA A 443 8.08 26.10 -19.16
N GLU A 444 8.92 26.87 -19.86
CA GLU A 444 9.06 28.33 -19.68
C GLU A 444 7.72 29.06 -19.85
N ALA A 445 6.88 28.66 -20.81
CA ALA A 445 5.56 29.26 -20.99
C ALA A 445 4.57 28.91 -19.86
N LEU A 446 4.65 27.68 -19.34
CA LEU A 446 3.83 27.25 -18.20
C LEU A 446 4.25 28.00 -16.93
N GLU A 447 5.55 28.21 -16.71
CA GLU A 447 6.10 28.97 -15.59
C GLU A 447 5.71 30.45 -15.64
N GLU A 448 5.85 31.11 -16.79
CA GLU A 448 5.41 32.51 -17.00
C GLU A 448 3.92 32.70 -16.66
N LEU A 449 3.11 31.69 -16.99
CA LEU A 449 1.67 31.70 -16.74
C LEU A 449 1.31 31.08 -15.40
N GLY A 450 2.26 30.67 -14.55
CA GLY A 450 2.02 30.06 -13.24
C GLY A 450 1.13 28.81 -13.31
N VAL A 451 1.36 27.93 -14.29
CA VAL A 451 0.68 26.65 -14.45
C VAL A 451 1.63 25.53 -13.97
N PRO A 452 1.24 24.75 -12.95
CA PRO A 452 2.09 23.69 -12.42
C PRO A 452 2.21 22.51 -13.41
N TYR A 453 3.39 21.91 -13.49
CA TYR A 453 3.70 20.86 -14.45
C TYR A 453 4.74 19.87 -13.93
N GLU A 454 4.71 18.66 -14.46
CA GLU A 454 5.76 17.65 -14.32
C GLU A 454 6.45 17.43 -15.67
N ALA A 455 7.73 17.04 -15.68
CA ALA A 455 8.46 16.74 -16.91
C ALA A 455 9.27 15.44 -16.83
N ASP A 456 9.21 14.61 -17.88
CA ASP A 456 9.98 13.36 -17.95
C ASP A 456 10.23 12.83 -19.38
N VAL A 457 11.13 11.86 -19.49
CA VAL A 457 11.36 11.07 -20.70
C VAL A 457 10.49 9.82 -20.68
N VAL A 458 9.52 9.75 -21.60
CA VAL A 458 8.61 8.62 -21.78
C VAL A 458 8.65 8.19 -23.24
N SER A 459 9.43 7.14 -23.55
CA SER A 459 9.69 6.74 -24.93
C SER A 459 8.70 5.70 -25.45
N ALA A 460 7.91 6.01 -26.47
CA ALA A 460 6.92 5.07 -27.02
C ALA A 460 7.49 3.74 -27.53
N HIS A 461 8.75 3.71 -27.98
CA HIS A 461 9.40 2.52 -28.58
C HIS A 461 10.31 1.79 -27.61
N ARG A 462 10.89 2.52 -26.65
CA ARG A 462 11.87 1.98 -25.70
C ARG A 462 11.27 1.70 -24.32
N MET A 463 10.17 2.36 -23.99
CA MET A 463 9.43 2.27 -22.72
C MET A 463 7.92 2.13 -22.99
N PRO A 464 7.48 1.13 -23.77
CA PRO A 464 6.08 1.04 -24.19
C PRO A 464 5.12 0.76 -23.03
N THR A 465 5.54 0.01 -22.02
CA THR A 465 4.70 -0.32 -20.85
C THR A 465 4.49 0.92 -19.99
N GLU A 466 5.57 1.64 -19.71
CA GLU A 466 5.61 2.88 -18.95
C GLU A 466 4.83 3.98 -19.65
N MET A 467 4.94 4.08 -20.98
CA MET A 467 4.16 5.03 -21.77
C MET A 467 2.66 4.73 -21.72
N LEU A 468 2.28 3.45 -21.82
CA LEU A 468 0.89 3.04 -21.66
C LEU A 468 0.36 3.34 -20.26
N GLU A 469 1.17 3.07 -19.23
CA GLU A 469 0.84 3.35 -17.84
C GLU A 469 0.67 4.86 -17.60
N TYR A 470 1.67 5.66 -17.97
CA TYR A 470 1.64 7.12 -17.89
C TYR A 470 0.36 7.68 -18.54
N GLY A 471 0.04 7.24 -19.76
CA GLY A 471 -1.12 7.73 -20.49
C GLY A 471 -2.45 7.33 -19.85
N ARG A 472 -2.58 6.07 -19.39
CA ARG A 472 -3.80 5.55 -18.75
C ARG A 472 -4.06 6.23 -17.41
N THR A 473 -3.03 6.44 -16.59
CA THR A 473 -3.18 6.96 -15.23
C THR A 473 -3.07 8.48 -15.15
N ALA A 474 -2.61 9.19 -16.18
CA ALA A 474 -2.44 10.65 -16.17
C ALA A 474 -3.65 11.43 -15.62
N HIS A 475 -4.87 11.05 -16.03
CA HIS A 475 -6.11 11.69 -15.59
C HIS A 475 -6.46 11.45 -14.12
N GLU A 476 -5.98 10.33 -13.56
CA GLU A 476 -6.10 9.98 -12.14
C GLU A 476 -5.06 10.73 -11.30
N ARG A 477 -3.96 11.18 -11.94
CA ARG A 477 -2.85 11.93 -11.31
C ARG A 477 -3.06 13.44 -11.20
N GLY A 478 -4.28 13.92 -11.42
CA GLY A 478 -4.61 15.35 -11.39
C GLY A 478 -4.19 16.13 -12.65
N LEU A 479 -3.50 15.48 -13.60
CA LEU A 479 -3.18 16.11 -14.89
C LEU A 479 -4.46 16.38 -15.66
N ARG A 480 -4.44 17.49 -16.40
CA ARG A 480 -5.57 17.97 -17.19
C ARG A 480 -5.23 18.10 -18.68
N VAL A 481 -3.95 18.20 -19.00
CA VAL A 481 -3.41 18.30 -20.37
C VAL A 481 -2.07 17.58 -20.43
N ILE A 482 -1.80 16.86 -21.52
CA ILE A 482 -0.48 16.29 -21.79
C ILE A 482 0.16 17.04 -22.97
N ILE A 483 1.41 17.46 -22.81
CA ILE A 483 2.26 17.94 -23.90
C ILE A 483 3.29 16.85 -24.19
N ALA A 484 3.31 16.35 -25.43
CA ALA A 484 4.20 15.28 -25.83
C ALA A 484 5.09 15.72 -27.00
N GLY A 485 6.41 15.69 -26.77
CA GLY A 485 7.43 16.02 -27.76
C GLY A 485 8.07 14.79 -28.37
N ALA A 486 8.16 14.71 -29.69
CA ALA A 486 8.90 13.65 -30.34
C ALA A 486 9.50 14.09 -31.68
N GLY A 487 10.76 13.70 -31.90
CA GLY A 487 11.44 13.82 -33.18
C GLY A 487 11.26 12.59 -34.06
N GLY A 488 12.19 11.63 -33.97
CA GLY A 488 12.39 10.53 -34.95
C GLY A 488 11.17 9.68 -35.29
N ALA A 489 11.08 8.44 -34.79
CA ALA A 489 9.87 7.63 -34.94
C ALA A 489 8.74 8.24 -34.07
N ALA A 490 8.19 9.40 -34.47
CA ALA A 490 7.39 10.31 -33.65
C ALA A 490 5.96 9.82 -33.33
N HIS A 491 5.87 8.72 -32.58
CA HIS A 491 4.60 8.09 -32.22
C HIS A 491 4.11 8.47 -30.84
N LEU A 492 4.96 9.08 -29.98
CA LEU A 492 4.62 9.34 -28.57
C LEU A 492 3.30 10.10 -28.39
N PRO A 493 3.04 11.24 -29.07
CA PRO A 493 1.79 11.96 -28.86
C PRO A 493 0.56 11.15 -29.27
N GLY A 494 0.64 10.44 -30.40
CA GLY A 494 -0.45 9.62 -30.90
C GLY A 494 -0.74 8.40 -30.02
N MET A 495 0.31 7.76 -29.50
CA MET A 495 0.18 6.64 -28.57
C MET A 495 -0.43 7.08 -27.25
N LEU A 496 0.02 8.20 -26.67
CA LEU A 496 -0.58 8.75 -25.45
C LEU A 496 -2.05 9.10 -25.66
N ALA A 497 -2.39 9.77 -26.77
CA ALA A 497 -3.76 10.10 -27.10
C ALA A 497 -4.67 8.87 -27.24
N SER A 498 -4.13 7.71 -27.61
CA SER A 498 -4.91 6.48 -27.77
C SER A 498 -5.31 5.83 -26.45
N VAL A 499 -4.68 6.20 -25.33
CA VAL A 499 -4.87 5.55 -24.03
C VAL A 499 -5.27 6.49 -22.91
N THR A 500 -5.37 7.79 -23.19
CA THR A 500 -5.72 8.81 -22.19
C THR A 500 -7.03 9.52 -22.57
N PRO A 501 -7.90 9.87 -21.60
CA PRO A 501 -9.05 10.73 -21.85
C PRO A 501 -8.67 12.22 -21.90
N LEU A 502 -7.43 12.59 -21.57
CA LEU A 502 -6.98 13.98 -21.53
C LEU A 502 -6.66 14.52 -22.93
N PRO A 503 -6.79 15.83 -23.16
CA PRO A 503 -6.24 16.49 -24.35
C PRO A 503 -4.74 16.27 -24.46
N VAL A 504 -4.28 15.79 -25.61
CA VAL A 504 -2.86 15.64 -25.94
C VAL A 504 -2.43 16.67 -26.98
N ILE A 505 -1.40 17.44 -26.64
CA ILE A 505 -0.77 18.42 -27.53
C ILE A 505 0.55 17.84 -28.02
N GLY A 506 0.64 17.62 -29.33
CA GLY A 506 1.83 17.04 -29.96
C GLY A 506 2.80 18.13 -30.43
N VAL A 507 4.06 18.02 -30.05
CA VAL A 507 5.16 18.88 -30.50
C VAL A 507 6.09 18.10 -31.43
N PRO A 508 6.05 18.35 -32.75
CA PRO A 508 7.02 17.77 -33.67
C PRO A 508 8.40 18.37 -33.42
N VAL A 509 9.41 17.54 -33.12
CA VAL A 509 10.79 18.00 -32.86
C VAL A 509 11.66 17.74 -34.08
N ALA A 510 12.32 18.76 -34.61
CA ALA A 510 13.19 18.58 -35.77
C ALA A 510 14.45 17.79 -35.42
N LEU A 511 14.75 16.74 -36.19
CA LEU A 511 16.03 16.03 -36.15
C LEU A 511 16.98 16.52 -37.27
N LYS A 512 18.17 15.92 -37.34
CA LYS A 512 19.21 16.22 -38.35
C LYS A 512 18.74 16.03 -39.80
N THR A 513 17.69 15.24 -40.02
CA THR A 513 17.17 14.88 -41.34
C THR A 513 15.70 15.26 -41.42
N LEU A 514 15.24 15.65 -42.61
CA LEU A 514 13.84 15.95 -42.93
C LEU A 514 13.22 17.16 -42.19
N ASP A 515 14.03 17.94 -41.48
CA ASP A 515 13.65 19.21 -40.83
C ASP A 515 12.39 19.11 -39.94
N GLY A 516 12.10 17.91 -39.39
CA GLY A 516 10.92 17.63 -38.56
C GLY A 516 9.62 17.39 -39.33
N MET A 517 9.68 17.29 -40.66
CA MET A 517 8.51 16.98 -41.50
C MET A 517 7.98 15.56 -41.23
N ASP A 518 8.88 14.61 -41.01
CA ASP A 518 8.57 13.25 -40.58
C ASP A 518 7.81 13.26 -39.24
N SER A 519 8.30 14.02 -38.26
CA SER A 519 7.63 14.18 -36.97
C SER A 519 6.25 14.82 -37.11
N LEU A 520 6.13 15.87 -37.91
CA LEU A 520 4.87 16.58 -38.13
C LEU A 520 3.84 15.66 -38.77
N LEU A 521 4.20 14.96 -39.84
CA LEU A 521 3.31 14.05 -40.54
C LEU A 521 2.89 12.88 -39.65
N SER A 522 3.80 12.37 -38.81
CA SER A 522 3.50 11.30 -37.86
C SER A 522 2.49 11.73 -36.79
N ILE A 523 2.61 12.95 -36.28
CA ILE A 523 1.79 13.44 -35.15
C ILE A 523 0.44 13.98 -35.64
N VAL A 524 0.39 14.62 -36.81
CA VAL A 524 -0.84 15.24 -37.34
C VAL A 524 -1.80 14.22 -37.95
N GLN A 525 -1.30 13.10 -38.48
CA GLN A 525 -2.11 12.08 -39.16
C GLN A 525 -2.65 11.04 -38.17
N MET A 526 -3.70 11.41 -37.44
CA MET A 526 -4.35 10.53 -36.47
C MET A 526 -5.66 9.92 -36.98
N PRO A 527 -5.96 8.65 -36.65
CA PRO A 527 -7.25 8.04 -36.96
C PRO A 527 -8.40 8.73 -36.22
N ALA A 528 -9.61 8.59 -36.77
CA ALA A 528 -10.82 9.08 -36.12
C ALA A 528 -10.97 8.49 -34.71
N GLY A 529 -11.27 9.35 -33.73
CA GLY A 529 -11.42 8.96 -32.32
C GLY A 529 -10.17 9.15 -31.45
N VAL A 530 -8.99 9.46 -32.03
CA VAL A 530 -7.74 9.65 -31.28
C VAL A 530 -7.10 11.00 -31.63
N PRO A 531 -7.72 12.13 -31.28
CA PRO A 531 -7.24 13.45 -31.71
C PRO A 531 -5.94 13.86 -30.99
N VAL A 532 -5.02 14.46 -31.75
CA VAL A 532 -3.84 15.14 -31.21
C VAL A 532 -3.83 16.59 -31.70
N ALA A 533 -3.76 17.54 -30.77
CA ALA A 533 -3.61 18.96 -31.10
C ALA A 533 -2.14 19.24 -31.47
N THR A 534 -1.81 19.18 -32.76
CA THR A 534 -0.43 19.30 -33.23
C THR A 534 -0.03 20.76 -33.41
N VAL A 535 1.06 21.20 -32.75
CA VAL A 535 1.65 22.54 -32.97
C VAL A 535 2.69 22.54 -34.10
N SER A 536 3.23 23.70 -34.45
CA SER A 536 4.30 23.81 -35.45
C SER A 536 5.54 23.00 -35.04
N ILE A 537 6.36 22.62 -36.03
CA ILE A 537 7.67 22.01 -35.77
C ILE A 537 8.48 22.91 -34.83
N ASN A 538 9.08 22.31 -33.79
CA ASN A 538 9.77 22.97 -32.67
C ASN A 538 8.91 24.00 -31.90
N GLY A 539 7.59 23.96 -32.06
CA GLY A 539 6.64 24.92 -31.48
C GLY A 539 6.32 24.70 -30.01
N ALA A 540 7.25 24.18 -29.19
CA ALA A 540 7.01 23.80 -27.81
C ALA A 540 6.40 24.93 -26.96
N ARG A 541 6.86 26.17 -27.14
CA ARG A 541 6.27 27.34 -26.46
C ARG A 541 4.78 27.49 -26.73
N ASN A 542 4.35 27.30 -27.98
CA ASN A 542 2.93 27.33 -28.34
C ASN A 542 2.15 26.16 -27.73
N ALA A 543 2.79 25.02 -27.48
CA ALA A 543 2.14 23.92 -26.78
C ALA A 543 1.87 24.26 -25.30
N GLY A 544 2.82 24.91 -24.61
CA GLY A 544 2.60 25.44 -23.26
C GLY A 544 1.45 26.46 -23.21
N LEU A 545 1.45 27.42 -24.15
CA LEU A 545 0.36 28.41 -24.27
C LEU A 545 -1.00 27.76 -24.60
N LEU A 546 -1.01 26.73 -25.45
CA LEU A 546 -2.23 26.01 -25.80
C LEU A 546 -2.75 25.20 -24.61
N ALA A 547 -1.88 24.55 -23.83
CA ALA A 547 -2.26 23.88 -22.60
C ALA A 547 -2.88 24.85 -21.59
N ALA A 548 -2.27 26.02 -21.41
CA ALA A 548 -2.84 27.08 -20.56
C ALA A 548 -4.21 27.57 -21.06
N ARG A 549 -4.44 27.65 -22.38
CA ARG A 549 -5.76 27.99 -22.93
C ARG A 549 -6.80 26.88 -22.71
N VAL A 550 -6.40 25.61 -22.79
CA VAL A 550 -7.28 24.48 -22.47
C VAL A 550 -7.69 24.54 -21.01
N LEU A 551 -6.74 24.71 -20.09
CA LEU A 551 -7.00 24.89 -18.66
C LEU A 551 -7.86 26.12 -18.38
N GLY A 552 -7.52 27.25 -19.01
CA GLY A 552 -8.24 28.50 -18.90
C GLY A 552 -9.65 28.45 -19.49
N SER A 553 -10.07 27.38 -20.16
CA SER A 553 -11.47 27.23 -20.60
C SER A 553 -12.42 26.79 -19.47
N ALA A 554 -11.87 26.33 -18.33
CA ALA A 554 -12.66 25.90 -17.18
C ALA A 554 -13.51 27.06 -16.61
N PRO A 555 -14.79 26.82 -16.23
CA PRO A 555 -15.68 27.87 -15.73
C PRO A 555 -15.37 28.30 -14.29
N ASP A 556 -14.54 27.53 -13.58
CA ASP A 556 -14.18 27.75 -12.17
C ASP A 556 -13.24 28.96 -11.96
N ALA A 557 -12.95 29.24 -10.69
CA ALA A 557 -12.11 30.37 -10.29
C ALA A 557 -10.68 30.28 -10.84
N SER A 558 -10.11 29.06 -10.90
CA SER A 558 -8.77 28.82 -11.44
C SER A 558 -8.71 29.14 -12.94
N GLY A 559 -9.70 28.67 -13.70
CA GLY A 559 -9.83 29.00 -15.11
C GLY A 559 -10.07 30.49 -15.36
N GLN A 560 -10.85 31.16 -14.51
CA GLN A 560 -11.06 32.62 -14.57
C GLN A 560 -9.77 33.40 -14.38
N ASP A 561 -8.98 33.04 -13.37
CA ASP A 561 -7.69 33.68 -13.08
C ASP A 561 -6.68 33.46 -14.22
N LEU A 562 -6.56 32.23 -14.72
CA LEU A 562 -5.66 31.92 -15.83
C LEU A 562 -6.07 32.65 -17.13
N ARG A 563 -7.37 32.88 -17.38
CA ARG A 563 -7.83 33.76 -18.47
C ARG A 563 -7.45 35.23 -18.26
N GLY A 564 -7.33 35.68 -17.02
CA GLY A 564 -6.74 36.99 -16.68
C GLY A 564 -5.30 37.06 -17.17
N ARG A 565 -4.45 36.16 -16.66
CA ARG A 565 -3.02 36.06 -17.02
C ARG A 565 -2.79 35.94 -18.53
N LEU A 566 -3.61 35.13 -19.22
CA LEU A 566 -3.52 34.98 -20.68
C LEU A 566 -3.88 36.27 -21.45
N ARG A 567 -4.80 37.10 -20.94
CA ARG A 567 -5.12 38.41 -21.55
C ARG A 567 -3.99 39.41 -21.33
N ASP A 568 -3.42 39.43 -20.13
CA ASP A 568 -2.28 40.29 -19.81
C ASP A 568 -1.08 39.93 -20.68
N PHE A 569 -0.75 38.64 -20.80
CA PHE A 569 0.27 38.14 -21.73
C PHE A 569 0.03 38.59 -23.18
N ALA A 570 -1.22 38.52 -23.67
CA ALA A 570 -1.56 38.95 -25.02
C ALA A 570 -1.37 40.47 -25.21
N GLN A 571 -1.66 41.26 -24.18
CA GLN A 571 -1.44 42.71 -24.20
C GLN A 571 0.06 43.03 -24.24
N GLU A 572 0.87 42.39 -23.40
CA GLU A 572 2.33 42.58 -23.38
C GLU A 572 2.97 42.23 -24.72
N LEU A 573 2.52 41.16 -25.38
CA LEU A 573 2.98 40.76 -26.71
C LEU A 573 2.67 41.85 -27.75
N SER A 574 1.46 42.43 -27.69
CA SER A 574 1.05 43.53 -28.56
C SER A 574 1.92 44.77 -28.35
N GLU A 575 2.15 45.15 -27.10
CA GLU A 575 3.02 46.28 -26.75
C GLU A 575 4.47 46.06 -27.19
N ALA A 576 5.00 44.85 -27.01
CA ALA A 576 6.34 44.47 -27.49
C ALA A 576 6.43 44.55 -29.02
N ALA A 577 5.41 44.11 -29.76
CA ALA A 577 5.34 44.22 -31.21
C ALA A 577 5.30 45.70 -31.66
N HIS A 578 4.52 46.54 -30.99
CA HIS A 578 4.50 47.98 -31.24
C HIS A 578 5.87 48.63 -30.99
N ARG A 579 6.56 48.27 -29.90
CA ARG A 579 7.93 48.74 -29.61
C ARG A 579 8.93 48.31 -30.67
N LYS A 580 8.94 47.03 -31.07
CA LYS A 580 9.81 46.51 -32.15
C LYS A 580 9.52 47.20 -33.48
N GLY A 581 8.25 47.39 -33.81
CA GLY A 581 7.83 48.11 -35.01
C GLY A 581 8.30 49.57 -35.00
N SER A 582 8.24 50.24 -33.84
CA SER A 582 8.79 51.59 -33.69
C SER A 582 10.31 51.61 -33.88
N ALA A 583 11.03 50.72 -33.20
CA ALA A 583 12.48 50.64 -33.32
C ALA A 583 12.96 50.34 -34.75
N LEU A 584 12.24 49.47 -35.48
CA LEU A 584 12.52 49.20 -36.89
C LEU A 584 12.30 50.43 -37.76
N ARG A 585 11.17 51.14 -37.58
CA ARG A 585 10.91 52.40 -38.30
C ARG A 585 12.01 53.42 -38.02
N ASP A 586 12.42 53.58 -36.77
CA ASP A 586 13.49 54.50 -36.37
C ASP A 586 14.86 54.10 -36.95
N ALA A 587 15.14 52.80 -37.08
CA ALA A 587 16.37 52.29 -37.71
C ALA A 587 16.38 52.53 -39.23
N VAL A 588 15.26 52.27 -39.91
CA VAL A 588 15.13 52.52 -41.36
C VAL A 588 15.25 54.01 -41.66
N THR A 589 14.61 54.87 -40.86
CA THR A 589 14.64 56.33 -41.06
C THR A 589 16.05 56.91 -40.84
N ARG A 590 16.84 56.30 -39.93
CA ARG A 590 18.26 56.65 -39.70
C ARG A 590 19.21 56.08 -40.78
N GLY A 591 18.86 54.96 -41.40
CA GLY A 591 19.63 54.33 -42.49
C GLY A 591 19.47 55.02 -43.84
N THR A 592 18.37 55.75 -44.07
CA THR A 592 18.15 56.53 -45.30
C THR A 592 18.80 57.92 -45.30
N ALA A 593 19.45 58.34 -44.21
CA ALA A 593 20.06 59.67 -44.08
C ALA A 593 21.57 59.72 -44.41
N SER A 594 22.14 58.69 -45.05
CA SER A 594 23.58 58.59 -45.35
C SER A 594 23.93 58.36 -46.83
N GLN A 595 23.07 58.79 -47.75
CA GLN A 595 23.44 59.03 -49.15
C GLN A 595 22.74 60.29 -49.62
N ASP A 596 23.37 61.43 -49.37
CA ASP A 596 23.47 62.58 -50.29
C ASP A 596 24.59 63.52 -49.80
#